data_AF-A0A8E0UY29-F1
#
_entry.id   AF-A0A8E0UY29-F1
#
_cell.length_a   1.000
_cell.length_b   1.000
_cell.length_c   1.000
_cell.angle_alpha   90.00
_cell.angle_beta   90.00
_cell.angle_gamma   90.00
#
_symmetry.space_group_name_H-M   'P 1'
#
loop_
_entity.id
_entity.type
_entity.pdbx_description
1 polymer ?
#
loop_
_entity_poly.entity_id
_entity_poly.type
_entity_poly.pdbx_seq_one_letter_code
_entity_poly.pdbx_strand_id
1 'polypeptide(L)'
;MVFFLLYFVGTGVCNIVGADTVPERGTRAAYLSLINMFPLYFSGGREFGARLLGTSLRTYGLIHRMTGCMVVLQAAIHIAMMCQAACMLLSLVTLPLVKQRVYEIFLHTHLGCATIALYALWRHVPSAKINSHGYIWACIGIFATTSALQLSRILFRNMVVGKKSIRMKASRHAEDIVRVQLYLSRPWKVRAGERVNLTVPFLGLFYLFQAHPFTITWWETREGDKAESVSLMFRARTGFTRKLLNHVEPDREYWAWIDGPFGPSTVLGCGVSKEVGDYGHILMVTSGIGIAAQLPYIKELLERRRNAEVCTQKISLVWQLDRTGDWESARDWLQQLVKQDAGYMLKVVVYDPLKANPMQEPLTLGQHSLITVHNGEANWKDVLVSELRRRAGTVLVTAESLGIHIKSSDVRLKVEEGAPYAWHIEDPSLEPLFNKQLSKHSVGVYMHLCAEVGRSFWAIRADTATSTARDPSLDEQVKVLQSKNTVLLEELQKAKHDVQELQQRNQALGKKAEDMKELLNSRNLIIDGYEREIQKLRSEAAVYQASCLQCSEALNQATFFLQGLHSDIAASIPGIQAMTPL
;
A
#
# COMPACT_ATOMS: atom_id res chain seq x y z
N MET A 1 6.97 15.63 -7.46
CA MET A 1 6.91 16.49 -8.67
C MET A 1 8.29 16.92 -9.16
N VAL A 2 9.20 17.37 -8.27
CA VAL A 2 10.54 17.86 -8.65
C VAL A 2 11.32 16.90 -9.55
N PHE A 3 11.39 15.61 -9.22
CA PHE A 3 12.08 14.60 -10.04
C PHE A 3 11.55 14.54 -11.48
N PHE A 4 10.24 14.66 -11.69
CA PHE A 4 9.65 14.63 -13.03
C PHE A 4 9.92 15.91 -13.80
N LEU A 5 9.91 17.07 -13.13
CA LEU A 5 10.25 18.32 -13.78
C LEU A 5 11.71 18.29 -14.25
N LEU A 6 12.63 17.80 -13.41
CA LEU A 6 14.03 17.59 -13.78
C LEU A 6 14.18 16.60 -14.96
N TYR A 7 13.42 15.50 -14.95
CA TYR A 7 13.41 14.55 -16.07
C TYR A 7 12.94 15.19 -17.38
N PHE A 8 11.89 16.03 -17.34
CA PHE A 8 11.39 16.73 -18.53
C PHE A 8 12.38 17.78 -19.04
N VAL A 9 12.90 18.61 -18.15
CA VAL A 9 13.88 19.65 -18.49
C VAL A 9 15.16 19.00 -19.00
N GLY A 10 15.67 17.97 -18.33
CA GLY A 10 16.85 17.22 -18.76
C GLY A 10 16.68 16.60 -20.14
N THR A 11 15.52 15.98 -20.42
CA THR A 11 15.24 15.45 -21.76
C THR A 11 15.19 16.56 -22.82
N GLY A 12 14.62 17.72 -22.49
CA GLY A 12 14.59 18.87 -23.39
C GLY A 12 15.98 19.45 -23.68
N VAL A 13 16.83 19.54 -22.66
CA VAL A 13 18.23 19.96 -22.78
C VAL A 13 19.00 19.01 -23.69
N CYS A 14 18.89 17.70 -23.50
CA CYS A 14 19.53 16.70 -24.37
C CYS A 14 19.10 16.81 -25.83
N ASN A 15 17.88 17.29 -26.09
CA ASN A 15 17.36 17.45 -27.44
C ASN A 15 17.91 18.70 -28.16
N ILE A 16 18.27 19.75 -27.41
CA ILE A 16 18.65 21.06 -27.95
C ILE A 16 20.15 21.33 -27.86
N VAL A 17 20.78 21.01 -26.74
CA VAL A 17 22.17 21.41 -26.48
C VAL A 17 23.15 20.64 -27.36
N GLY A 18 23.96 21.38 -28.11
CA GLY A 18 24.95 20.85 -29.04
C GLY A 18 24.37 20.28 -30.32
N ALA A 19 23.11 20.58 -30.67
CA ALA A 19 22.50 20.23 -31.95
C ALA A 19 22.29 21.48 -32.81
N ASP A 20 23.05 21.59 -33.89
CA ASP A 20 23.13 22.83 -34.68
C ASP A 20 22.13 22.83 -35.84
N THR A 21 21.63 21.65 -36.24
CA THR A 21 20.69 21.52 -37.38
C THR A 21 19.34 20.90 -36.98
N VAL A 22 18.27 21.26 -37.71
CA VAL A 22 16.91 20.74 -37.50
C VAL A 22 16.84 19.21 -37.68
N PRO A 23 17.48 18.60 -38.71
CA PRO A 23 17.46 17.15 -38.86
C PRO A 23 18.15 16.42 -37.70
N GLU A 24 19.25 16.97 -37.19
CA GLU A 24 19.98 16.39 -36.06
C GLU A 24 19.13 16.38 -34.78
N ARG A 25 18.41 17.48 -34.49
CA ARG A 25 17.45 17.55 -33.37
C ARG A 25 16.34 16.52 -33.54
N GLY A 26 15.84 16.33 -34.77
CA GLY A 26 14.86 15.30 -35.07
C GLY A 26 15.38 13.89 -34.80
N THR A 27 16.63 13.58 -35.19
CA THR A 27 17.26 12.29 -34.91
C THR A 27 17.49 12.07 -33.41
N ARG A 28 17.92 13.11 -32.66
CA ARG A 28 18.05 13.04 -31.20
C ARG A 28 16.72 12.76 -30.51
N ALA A 29 15.65 13.42 -30.94
CA ALA A 29 14.29 13.14 -30.46
C ALA A 29 13.88 11.68 -30.71
N ALA A 30 14.23 11.10 -31.87
CA ALA A 30 13.98 9.68 -32.13
C ALA A 30 14.72 8.76 -31.16
N TYR A 31 16.01 9.00 -30.89
CA TYR A 31 16.78 8.21 -29.92
C TYR A 31 16.22 8.34 -28.49
N LEU A 32 15.87 9.56 -28.06
CA LEU A 32 15.25 9.80 -26.76
C LEU A 32 13.90 9.10 -26.66
N SER A 33 13.11 9.06 -27.75
CA SER A 33 11.88 8.27 -27.81
C SER A 33 12.15 6.78 -27.61
N LEU A 34 13.10 6.21 -28.35
CA LEU A 34 13.48 4.78 -28.26
C LEU A 34 13.97 4.40 -26.84
N ILE A 35 14.82 5.21 -26.21
CA ILE A 35 15.33 4.96 -24.86
C ILE A 35 14.17 4.95 -23.85
N ASN A 36 13.24 5.90 -23.97
CA ASN A 36 12.09 5.99 -23.07
C ASN A 36 11.03 4.91 -23.28
N MET A 37 11.18 4.05 -24.31
CA MET A 37 10.36 2.85 -24.46
C MET A 37 10.76 1.73 -23.51
N PHE A 38 12.02 1.65 -23.05
CA PHE A 38 12.47 0.52 -22.21
C PHE A 38 11.61 0.33 -20.94
N PRO A 39 11.29 1.40 -20.17
CA PRO A 39 10.43 1.26 -18.99
C PRO A 39 8.98 0.88 -19.32
N LEU A 40 8.51 1.13 -20.55
CA LEU A 40 7.15 0.78 -20.98
C LEU A 40 6.99 -0.73 -21.23
N TYR A 41 8.07 -1.39 -21.67
CA TYR A 41 8.09 -2.83 -21.97
C TYR A 41 8.65 -3.67 -20.81
N PHE A 42 8.93 -3.05 -19.66
CA PHE A 42 9.51 -3.71 -18.49
C PHE A 42 8.62 -4.78 -17.85
N SER A 43 7.30 -4.72 -18.01
CA SER A 43 6.40 -5.81 -17.61
C SER A 43 5.04 -5.65 -18.27
N GLY A 44 4.42 -6.77 -18.66
CA GLY A 44 3.02 -6.79 -19.11
C GLY A 44 2.01 -6.41 -18.02
N GLY A 45 2.37 -6.52 -16.74
CA GLY A 45 1.50 -6.21 -15.59
C GLY A 45 2.11 -5.16 -14.65
N ARG A 46 1.31 -4.20 -14.19
CA ARG A 46 1.78 -3.13 -13.28
C ARG A 46 2.21 -3.66 -11.90
N GLU A 47 1.53 -4.67 -11.38
CA GLU A 47 1.82 -5.25 -10.06
C GLU A 47 3.16 -6.00 -10.05
N PHE A 48 3.42 -6.80 -11.09
CA PHE A 48 4.67 -7.54 -11.21
C PHE A 48 5.85 -6.59 -11.46
N GLY A 49 5.70 -5.61 -12.36
CA GLY A 49 6.73 -4.60 -12.60
C GLY A 49 7.06 -3.77 -11.35
N ALA A 50 6.03 -3.32 -10.60
CA ALA A 50 6.22 -2.61 -9.34
C ALA A 50 6.99 -3.45 -8.31
N ARG A 51 6.64 -4.74 -8.18
CA ARG A 51 7.32 -5.68 -7.29
C ARG A 51 8.77 -5.92 -7.68
N LEU A 52 9.07 -6.10 -8.96
CA LEU A 52 10.42 -6.34 -9.45
C LEU A 52 11.34 -5.14 -9.20
N LEU A 53 10.81 -3.92 -9.30
CA LEU A 53 11.53 -2.68 -8.98
C LEU A 53 11.53 -2.33 -7.48
N GLY A 54 10.82 -3.09 -6.64
CA GLY A 54 10.66 -2.77 -5.21
C GLY A 54 9.96 -1.43 -4.96
N THR A 55 9.12 -0.97 -5.89
CA THR A 55 8.41 0.32 -5.79
C THR A 55 6.92 0.13 -5.55
N SER A 56 6.25 1.16 -5.02
CA SER A 56 4.79 1.12 -4.88
C SER A 56 4.10 1.06 -6.25
N LEU A 57 2.94 0.40 -6.33
CA LEU A 57 2.12 0.37 -7.55
C LEU A 57 1.80 1.79 -8.06
N ARG A 58 1.57 2.73 -7.15
CA ARG A 58 1.32 4.14 -7.48
C ARG A 58 2.53 4.78 -8.14
N THR A 59 3.72 4.54 -7.59
CA THR A 59 4.99 5.04 -8.13
C THR A 59 5.25 4.43 -9.51
N TYR A 60 5.13 3.10 -9.66
CA TYR A 60 5.29 2.42 -10.94
C TYR A 60 4.30 2.94 -12.00
N GLY A 61 3.02 3.06 -11.63
CA GLY A 61 1.99 3.60 -12.52
C GLY A 61 2.19 5.08 -12.86
N LEU A 62 2.88 5.85 -12.01
CA LEU A 62 3.30 7.20 -12.33
C LEU A 62 4.47 7.18 -13.32
N ILE A 63 5.52 6.40 -13.06
CA ILE A 63 6.68 6.25 -13.96
C ILE A 63 6.21 5.85 -15.37
N HIS A 64 5.42 4.78 -15.48
CA HIS A 64 4.91 4.29 -16.77
C HIS A 64 4.10 5.35 -17.54
N ARG A 65 3.28 6.16 -16.85
CA ARG A 65 2.54 7.25 -17.49
C ARG A 65 3.47 8.36 -17.97
N MET A 66 4.43 8.76 -17.14
CA MET A 66 5.36 9.84 -17.47
C MET A 66 6.29 9.47 -18.62
N THR A 67 6.84 8.25 -18.63
CA THR A 67 7.67 7.75 -19.75
C THR A 67 6.84 7.60 -21.02
N GLY A 68 5.59 7.13 -20.91
CA GLY A 68 4.65 7.07 -22.03
C GLY A 68 4.38 8.44 -22.65
N CYS A 69 4.12 9.46 -21.83
CA CYS A 69 3.99 10.84 -22.28
C CYS A 69 5.27 11.35 -22.96
N MET A 70 6.44 11.02 -22.41
CA MET A 70 7.72 11.43 -23.00
C MET A 70 7.97 10.78 -24.36
N VAL A 71 7.69 9.48 -24.52
CA VAL A 71 7.80 8.77 -25.81
C VAL A 71 6.92 9.44 -26.87
N VAL A 72 5.67 9.75 -26.53
CA VAL A 72 4.74 10.42 -27.46
C VAL A 72 5.23 11.82 -27.82
N LEU A 73 5.70 12.59 -26.84
CA LEU A 73 6.22 13.95 -27.06
C LEU A 73 7.45 13.93 -27.98
N GLN A 74 8.42 13.05 -27.72
CA GLN A 74 9.64 12.94 -28.53
C GLN A 74 9.35 12.40 -29.93
N ALA A 75 8.42 11.45 -30.07
CA ALA A 75 7.94 10.99 -31.37
C ALA A 75 7.27 12.12 -32.16
N ALA A 76 6.48 12.98 -31.50
CA ALA A 76 5.85 14.15 -32.13
C ALA A 76 6.90 15.12 -32.69
N ILE A 77 7.93 15.43 -31.89
CA ILE A 77 9.03 16.30 -32.28
C ILE A 77 9.79 15.72 -33.48
N HIS A 78 10.09 14.42 -33.45
CA HIS A 78 10.74 13.74 -34.57
C HIS A 78 9.92 13.84 -35.86
N ILE A 79 8.62 13.54 -35.80
CA ILE A 79 7.72 13.61 -36.97
C ILE A 79 7.61 15.04 -37.50
N ALA A 80 7.44 16.03 -36.62
CA ALA A 80 7.32 17.44 -36.97
C ALA A 80 8.60 17.97 -37.66
N MET A 81 9.78 17.57 -37.18
CA MET A 81 11.07 17.98 -37.75
C MET A 81 11.40 17.25 -39.06
N MET A 82 10.77 16.10 -39.33
CA MET A 82 10.99 15.29 -40.54
C MET A 82 9.90 15.48 -41.61
N CYS A 83 8.94 16.39 -41.41
CA CYS A 83 7.84 16.69 -42.35
C CYS A 83 7.08 15.45 -42.87
N GLN A 84 6.91 14.41 -42.05
CA GLN A 84 6.14 13.21 -42.43
C GLN A 84 4.70 13.26 -41.89
N ALA A 85 3.75 12.73 -42.65
CA ALA A 85 2.32 12.81 -42.35
C ALA A 85 1.95 12.17 -41.00
N ALA A 86 1.37 12.99 -40.12
CA ALA A 86 1.17 12.75 -38.69
C ALA A 86 -0.06 11.89 -38.32
N CYS A 87 -0.39 10.85 -39.10
CA CYS A 87 -1.65 10.11 -38.90
C CYS A 87 -1.61 9.06 -37.78
N MET A 88 -0.43 8.59 -37.34
CA MET A 88 -0.33 7.52 -36.32
C MET A 88 -0.29 8.03 -34.86
N LEU A 89 -0.04 9.32 -34.64
CA LEU A 89 0.20 9.88 -33.31
C LEU A 89 -1.10 10.22 -32.55
N LEU A 90 -2.19 10.47 -33.28
CA LEU A 90 -3.48 10.90 -32.71
C LEU A 90 -4.18 9.81 -31.88
N SER A 91 -3.95 8.53 -32.18
CA SER A 91 -4.61 7.40 -31.50
C SER A 91 -4.09 7.16 -30.08
N LEU A 92 -2.79 7.38 -29.83
CA LEU A 92 -2.17 7.16 -28.50
C LEU A 92 -2.51 8.27 -27.49
N VAL A 93 -2.76 9.49 -27.96
CA VAL A 93 -3.11 10.66 -27.13
C VAL A 93 -4.60 10.67 -26.74
N THR A 94 -5.47 10.05 -27.54
CA THR A 94 -6.93 10.08 -27.38
C THR A 94 -7.48 8.96 -26.49
N LEU A 95 -6.80 7.81 -26.40
CA LEU A 95 -7.24 6.65 -25.60
C LEU A 95 -7.39 6.90 -24.07
N PRO A 96 -6.57 7.73 -23.40
CA PRO A 96 -6.74 8.02 -21.98
C PRO A 96 -8.05 8.75 -21.65
N LEU A 97 -8.65 9.46 -22.61
CA LEU A 97 -9.91 10.19 -22.45
C LEU A 97 -11.13 9.23 -22.49
N VAL A 98 -11.01 8.07 -23.13
CA VAL A 98 -12.07 7.04 -23.24
C VAL A 98 -12.07 6.06 -22.05
N LYS A 99 -11.05 6.14 -21.17
CA LYS A 99 -10.87 5.27 -19.99
C LYS A 99 -12.10 5.20 -19.06
N GLN A 100 -13.00 6.17 -19.12
CA GLN A 100 -14.14 6.27 -18.21
C GLN A 100 -15.31 5.33 -18.52
N ARG A 101 -15.40 4.70 -19.71
CA ARG A 101 -16.57 3.88 -20.05
C ARG A 101 -16.33 2.37 -20.20
N VAL A 102 -15.14 1.91 -20.62
CA VAL A 102 -14.84 0.46 -20.69
C VAL A 102 -13.36 0.18 -20.44
N TYR A 103 -13.01 -0.16 -19.20
CA TYR A 103 -11.61 -0.46 -18.80
C TYR A 103 -11.02 -1.66 -19.56
N GLU A 104 -11.82 -2.69 -19.83
CA GLU A 104 -11.38 -3.90 -20.52
C GLU A 104 -11.00 -3.60 -21.98
N ILE A 105 -11.81 -2.81 -22.70
CA ILE A 105 -11.49 -2.38 -24.07
C ILE A 105 -10.22 -1.53 -24.07
N PHE A 106 -10.11 -0.57 -23.16
CA PHE A 106 -8.92 0.28 -23.04
C PHE A 106 -7.65 -0.56 -22.88
N LEU A 107 -7.65 -1.58 -22.01
CA LEU A 107 -6.47 -2.42 -21.78
C LEU A 107 -6.07 -3.19 -23.04
N HIS A 108 -7.02 -3.82 -23.73
CA HIS A 108 -6.75 -4.60 -24.95
C HIS A 108 -6.32 -3.71 -26.11
N THR A 109 -6.99 -2.57 -26.31
CA THR A 109 -6.59 -1.59 -27.34
C THR A 109 -5.20 -1.04 -27.06
N HIS A 110 -4.88 -0.70 -25.81
CA HIS A 110 -3.54 -0.20 -25.45
C HIS A 110 -2.45 -1.24 -25.73
N LEU A 111 -2.68 -2.52 -25.37
CA LEU A 111 -1.75 -3.60 -25.65
C LEU A 111 -1.58 -3.82 -27.17
N GLY A 112 -2.68 -3.79 -27.94
CA GLY A 112 -2.65 -3.87 -29.40
C GLY A 112 -1.91 -2.69 -30.05
N CYS A 113 -2.10 -1.47 -29.55
CA CYS A 113 -1.34 -0.31 -30.02
C CYS A 113 0.16 -0.45 -29.73
N ALA A 114 0.53 -1.01 -28.57
CA ALA A 114 1.94 -1.24 -28.23
C ALA A 114 2.61 -2.29 -29.15
N THR A 115 1.90 -3.35 -29.56
CA THR A 115 2.44 -4.34 -30.50
C THR A 115 2.58 -3.76 -31.91
N ILE A 116 1.56 -3.02 -32.38
CA ILE A 116 1.60 -2.34 -33.68
C ILE A 116 2.71 -1.28 -33.71
N ALA A 117 2.90 -0.51 -32.64
CA ALA A 117 3.97 0.48 -32.54
C ALA A 117 5.35 -0.18 -32.64
N LEU A 118 5.57 -1.31 -31.96
CA LEU A 118 6.84 -2.04 -32.03
C LEU A 118 7.11 -2.59 -33.43
N TYR A 119 6.08 -3.12 -34.10
CA TYR A 119 6.19 -3.58 -35.49
C TYR A 119 6.46 -2.43 -36.46
N ALA A 120 5.75 -1.31 -36.30
CA ALA A 120 5.97 -0.11 -37.12
C ALA A 120 7.39 0.42 -36.95
N LEU A 121 7.92 0.46 -35.72
CA LEU A 121 9.32 0.83 -35.44
C LEU A 121 10.31 -0.15 -36.09
N TRP A 122 10.05 -1.45 -36.00
CA TRP A 122 10.87 -2.46 -36.70
C TRP A 122 10.92 -2.19 -38.20
N ARG A 123 9.80 -1.83 -38.83
CA ARG A 123 9.76 -1.51 -40.27
C ARG A 123 10.39 -0.16 -40.61
N HIS A 124 10.31 0.82 -39.70
CA HIS A 124 10.81 2.17 -39.91
C HIS A 124 12.34 2.29 -39.76
N VAL A 125 12.93 1.61 -38.77
CA VAL A 125 14.37 1.71 -38.47
C VAL A 125 15.29 1.31 -39.65
N PRO A 126 15.06 0.21 -40.40
CA PRO A 126 15.87 -0.16 -41.54
C PRO A 126 15.85 0.87 -42.68
N SER A 127 14.73 1.55 -42.86
CA SER A 127 14.55 2.56 -43.92
C SER A 127 15.33 3.85 -43.63
N ALA A 128 15.79 4.07 -42.40
CA ALA A 128 16.38 5.33 -41.96
C ALA A 128 17.93 5.39 -42.03
N LYS A 129 18.66 4.35 -42.47
CA LYS A 129 20.15 4.26 -42.39
C LYS A 129 20.72 4.43 -40.95
N ILE A 130 19.92 4.12 -39.93
CA ILE A 130 20.32 4.26 -38.52
C ILE A 130 20.56 2.86 -37.92
N ASN A 131 21.76 2.60 -37.38
CA ASN A 131 22.12 1.36 -36.67
C ASN A 131 21.45 1.27 -35.27
N SER A 132 20.12 1.39 -35.19
CA SER A 132 19.35 1.44 -33.92
C SER A 132 18.53 0.17 -33.63
N HIS A 133 18.75 -0.91 -34.40
CA HIS A 133 18.09 -2.21 -34.16
C HIS A 133 18.31 -2.76 -32.75
N GLY A 134 19.45 -2.42 -32.11
CA GLY A 134 19.75 -2.82 -30.73
C GLY A 134 18.70 -2.35 -29.72
N TYR A 135 18.08 -1.17 -29.89
CA TYR A 135 17.05 -0.66 -28.99
C TYR A 135 15.75 -1.48 -29.07
N ILE A 136 15.38 -1.93 -30.27
CA ILE A 136 14.19 -2.77 -30.47
C ILE A 136 14.42 -4.16 -29.88
N TRP A 137 15.58 -4.77 -30.14
CA TRP A 137 15.95 -6.05 -29.53
C TRP A 137 16.03 -5.96 -28.00
N ALA A 138 16.50 -4.84 -27.45
CA ALA A 138 16.47 -4.59 -26.01
C ALA A 138 15.03 -4.54 -25.47
N CYS A 139 14.10 -3.85 -26.13
CA CYS A 139 12.69 -3.84 -25.72
C CYS A 139 12.06 -5.24 -25.73
N ILE A 140 12.29 -6.00 -26.81
CA ILE A 140 11.79 -7.37 -26.96
C ILE A 140 12.41 -8.27 -25.88
N GLY A 141 13.72 -8.16 -25.65
CA GLY A 141 14.44 -8.93 -24.63
C GLY A 141 13.93 -8.63 -23.22
N ILE A 142 13.76 -7.35 -22.86
CA ILE A 142 13.21 -6.93 -21.57
C ILE A 142 11.79 -7.47 -21.39
N PHE A 143 10.93 -7.34 -22.40
CA PHE A 143 9.55 -7.84 -22.33
C PHE A 143 9.49 -9.36 -22.22
N ALA A 144 10.28 -10.07 -23.03
CA ALA A 144 10.33 -11.53 -23.04
C ALA A 144 10.86 -12.09 -21.72
N THR A 145 11.96 -11.53 -21.20
CA THR A 145 12.56 -11.96 -19.93
C THR A 145 11.62 -11.71 -18.76
N THR A 146 11.03 -10.53 -18.65
CA THR A 146 10.10 -10.20 -17.56
C THR A 146 8.80 -11.00 -17.64
N SER A 147 8.28 -11.25 -18.85
CA SER A 147 7.12 -12.12 -19.06
C SER A 147 7.43 -13.59 -18.72
N ALA A 148 8.61 -14.09 -19.10
CA ALA A 148 9.05 -15.43 -18.75
C ALA A 148 9.23 -15.60 -17.23
N LEU A 149 9.76 -14.59 -16.54
CA LEU A 149 9.86 -14.57 -15.08
C LEU A 149 8.48 -14.56 -14.41
N GLN A 150 7.53 -13.79 -14.94
CA GLN A 150 6.16 -13.78 -14.41
C GLN A 150 5.48 -15.13 -14.65
N LEU A 151 5.60 -15.69 -15.86
CA LEU A 151 5.02 -16.99 -16.20
C LEU A 151 5.62 -18.11 -15.36
N SER A 152 6.94 -18.15 -15.20
CA SER A 152 7.61 -19.15 -14.37
C SER A 152 7.16 -19.06 -12.91
N ARG A 153 6.95 -17.85 -12.37
CA ARG A 153 6.38 -17.63 -11.04
C ARG A 153 4.96 -18.15 -10.93
N ILE A 154 4.10 -17.84 -11.90
CA ILE A 154 2.70 -18.31 -11.93
C ILE A 154 2.67 -19.84 -12.00
N LEU A 155 3.45 -20.45 -12.91
CA LEU A 155 3.54 -21.90 -13.04
C LEU A 155 4.06 -22.53 -11.74
N PHE A 156 5.15 -22.01 -11.18
CA PHE A 156 5.70 -22.49 -9.92
C PHE A 156 4.67 -22.40 -8.78
N ARG A 157 3.89 -21.32 -8.69
CA ARG A 157 2.90 -21.13 -7.62
C ARG A 157 1.70 -22.06 -7.76
N ASN A 158 1.21 -22.26 -8.97
CA ASN A 158 -0.06 -22.94 -9.25
C ASN A 158 0.11 -24.43 -9.57
N MET A 159 1.30 -24.87 -9.96
CA MET A 159 1.59 -26.25 -10.31
C MET A 159 2.57 -26.89 -9.32
N VAL A 160 2.19 -28.07 -8.84
CA VAL A 160 3.02 -28.93 -8.02
C VAL A 160 2.97 -30.32 -8.65
N VAL A 161 4.14 -30.88 -8.97
CA VAL A 161 4.24 -32.23 -9.53
C VAL A 161 3.53 -33.21 -8.58
N GLY A 162 2.54 -33.94 -9.08
CA GLY A 162 1.77 -34.92 -8.30
C GLY A 162 0.61 -34.37 -7.46
N LYS A 163 0.28 -33.07 -7.51
CA LYS A 163 -0.92 -32.50 -6.86
C LYS A 163 -1.80 -31.75 -7.86
N LYS A 164 -3.11 -31.69 -7.58
CA LYS A 164 -4.04 -30.82 -8.31
C LYS A 164 -3.65 -29.35 -8.11
N SER A 165 -3.93 -28.51 -9.12
CA SER A 165 -3.72 -27.06 -9.06
C SER A 165 -4.61 -26.42 -7.98
N ILE A 166 -4.58 -25.09 -7.85
CA ILE A 166 -5.34 -24.37 -6.83
C ILE A 166 -6.83 -24.65 -7.01
N ARG A 167 -7.45 -25.13 -5.92
CA ARG A 167 -8.88 -25.44 -5.89
C ARG A 167 -9.62 -24.21 -5.38
N MET A 168 -10.66 -23.83 -6.10
CA MET A 168 -11.50 -22.69 -5.80
C MET A 168 -12.89 -23.19 -5.45
N LYS A 169 -13.39 -22.82 -4.27
CA LYS A 169 -14.80 -22.92 -3.92
C LYS A 169 -15.36 -21.50 -3.86
N ALA A 170 -16.49 -21.27 -4.49
CA ALA A 170 -17.14 -19.97 -4.45
C ALA A 170 -18.56 -20.12 -3.91
N SER A 171 -18.91 -19.28 -2.95
CA SER A 171 -20.23 -19.22 -2.34
C SER A 171 -20.88 -17.88 -2.67
N ARG A 172 -22.17 -17.93 -3.01
CA ARG A 172 -23.00 -16.73 -3.17
C ARG A 172 -23.46 -16.31 -1.79
N HIS A 173 -23.17 -15.06 -1.41
CA HIS A 173 -23.69 -14.43 -0.21
C HIS A 173 -24.56 -13.26 -0.64
N ALA A 174 -25.79 -13.18 -0.15
CA ALA A 174 -26.77 -12.21 -0.64
C ALA A 174 -26.90 -12.21 -2.18
N GLU A 175 -27.62 -11.24 -2.77
CA GLU A 175 -27.86 -11.25 -4.23
C GLU A 175 -26.60 -10.94 -5.06
N ASP A 176 -25.68 -10.15 -4.52
CA ASP A 176 -24.57 -9.55 -5.29
C ASP A 176 -23.17 -9.82 -4.73
N ILE A 177 -23.01 -10.50 -3.58
CA ILE A 177 -21.68 -10.71 -2.98
C ILE A 177 -21.19 -12.14 -3.26
N VAL A 178 -19.94 -12.24 -3.70
CA VAL A 178 -19.27 -13.52 -3.92
C VAL A 178 -18.14 -13.64 -2.91
N ARG A 179 -18.12 -14.75 -2.17
CA ARG A 179 -16.95 -15.17 -1.39
C ARG A 179 -16.28 -16.32 -2.12
N VAL A 180 -14.98 -16.20 -2.35
CA VAL A 180 -14.17 -17.19 -3.06
C VAL A 180 -13.08 -17.69 -2.12
N GLN A 181 -13.14 -18.97 -1.76
CA GLN A 181 -12.11 -19.65 -0.97
C GLN A 181 -11.15 -20.41 -1.90
N LEU A 182 -9.87 -20.10 -1.80
CA LEU A 182 -8.79 -20.67 -2.60
C LEU A 182 -7.92 -21.56 -1.71
N TYR A 183 -7.81 -22.84 -2.04
CA TYR A 183 -6.93 -23.79 -1.38
C TYR A 183 -5.56 -23.80 -2.07
N LEU A 184 -4.54 -23.36 -1.35
CA LEU A 184 -3.23 -23.06 -1.91
C LEU A 184 -2.39 -24.33 -2.08
N SER A 185 -1.91 -24.57 -3.31
CA SER A 185 -0.96 -25.66 -3.57
C SER A 185 0.42 -25.43 -2.93
N ARG A 186 0.81 -24.16 -2.75
CA ARG A 186 2.05 -23.75 -2.06
C ARG A 186 1.75 -22.64 -1.03
N PRO A 187 1.45 -23.01 0.23
CA PRO A 187 1.20 -22.07 1.33
C PRO A 187 2.31 -21.04 1.53
N TRP A 188 1.95 -19.81 1.89
CA TRP A 188 2.87 -18.76 2.34
C TRP A 188 2.31 -18.01 3.55
N LYS A 189 3.16 -17.26 4.25
CA LYS A 189 2.72 -16.36 5.33
C LYS A 189 2.03 -15.15 4.71
N VAL A 190 0.72 -15.08 4.82
CA VAL A 190 -0.09 -13.98 4.31
C VAL A 190 0.08 -12.75 5.22
N ARG A 191 0.18 -11.57 4.63
CA ARG A 191 0.15 -10.28 5.36
C ARG A 191 -1.13 -9.52 5.04
N ALA A 192 -1.62 -8.75 6.01
CA ALA A 192 -2.77 -7.88 5.84
C ALA A 192 -2.52 -6.85 4.73
N GLY A 193 -3.53 -6.66 3.88
CA GLY A 193 -3.44 -5.79 2.71
C GLY A 193 -2.75 -6.40 1.49
N GLU A 194 -2.29 -7.66 1.56
CA GLU A 194 -1.86 -8.40 0.37
C GLU A 194 -3.04 -8.63 -0.59
N ARG A 195 -2.73 -8.62 -1.88
CA ARG A 195 -3.65 -8.80 -3.00
C ARG A 195 -3.14 -9.92 -3.90
N VAL A 196 -4.04 -10.56 -4.61
CA VAL A 196 -3.74 -11.59 -5.61
C VAL A 196 -4.52 -11.28 -6.87
N ASN A 197 -3.92 -11.53 -8.03
CA ASN A 197 -4.67 -11.54 -9.28
C ASN A 197 -5.24 -12.94 -9.49
N LEU A 198 -6.55 -13.03 -9.63
CA LEU A 198 -7.28 -14.27 -9.83
C LEU A 198 -7.59 -14.45 -11.32
N THR A 199 -7.26 -15.63 -11.84
CA THR A 199 -7.61 -16.10 -13.17
C THR A 199 -8.47 -17.35 -13.03
N VAL A 200 -9.62 -17.39 -13.71
CA VAL A 200 -10.58 -18.50 -13.63
C VAL A 200 -10.79 -19.09 -15.02
N PRO A 201 -10.05 -20.16 -15.38
CA PRO A 201 -10.07 -20.79 -16.70
C PRO A 201 -11.44 -21.17 -17.25
N PHE A 202 -12.35 -21.65 -16.39
CA PHE A 202 -13.62 -22.24 -16.83
C PHE A 202 -14.62 -21.22 -17.40
N LEU A 203 -14.42 -19.92 -17.15
CA LEU A 203 -15.31 -18.86 -17.64
C LEU A 203 -15.12 -18.57 -19.15
N GLY A 204 -14.11 -19.14 -19.78
CA GLY A 204 -13.87 -19.09 -21.22
C GLY A 204 -12.41 -18.86 -21.60
N LEU A 205 -12.06 -19.15 -22.87
CA LEU A 205 -10.69 -19.08 -23.38
C LEU A 205 -10.05 -17.69 -23.20
N PHE A 206 -10.80 -16.61 -23.40
CA PHE A 206 -10.30 -15.24 -23.23
C PHE A 206 -10.04 -14.86 -21.76
N TYR A 207 -10.70 -15.52 -20.80
CA TYR A 207 -10.51 -15.27 -19.37
C TYR A 207 -9.24 -15.94 -18.82
N LEU A 208 -8.63 -16.87 -19.55
CA LEU A 208 -7.30 -17.43 -19.22
C LEU A 208 -6.21 -16.36 -19.18
N PHE A 209 -6.36 -15.31 -19.99
CA PHE A 209 -5.40 -14.22 -20.10
C PHE A 209 -5.87 -12.96 -19.34
N GLN A 210 -6.96 -13.06 -18.57
CA GLN A 210 -7.49 -11.96 -17.76
C GLN A 210 -7.31 -12.29 -16.28
N ALA A 211 -6.35 -11.60 -15.66
CA ALA A 211 -6.11 -11.71 -14.23
C ALA A 211 -6.73 -10.49 -13.52
N HIS A 212 -7.62 -10.72 -12.56
CA HIS A 212 -8.33 -9.66 -11.84
C HIS A 212 -7.79 -9.48 -10.42
N PRO A 213 -7.36 -8.27 -10.01
CA PRO A 213 -6.81 -8.04 -8.68
C PRO A 213 -7.90 -8.06 -7.62
N PHE A 214 -7.69 -8.85 -6.56
CA PHE A 214 -8.52 -8.90 -5.37
C PHE A 214 -7.67 -8.84 -4.11
N THR A 215 -8.16 -8.12 -3.11
CA THR A 215 -7.56 -8.11 -1.78
C THR A 215 -7.88 -9.39 -1.05
N ILE A 216 -6.88 -9.96 -0.40
CA ILE A 216 -7.08 -11.09 0.50
C ILE A 216 -7.90 -10.60 1.68
N THR A 217 -9.09 -11.17 1.88
CA THR A 217 -10.02 -10.76 2.95
C THR A 217 -9.84 -11.59 4.21
N TRP A 218 -9.55 -12.87 4.05
CA TRP A 218 -9.34 -13.81 5.15
C TRP A 218 -8.36 -14.91 4.73
N TRP A 219 -7.78 -15.60 5.69
CA TRP A 219 -6.94 -16.78 5.46
C TRP A 219 -7.19 -17.81 6.56
N GLU A 220 -6.95 -19.08 6.29
CA GLU A 220 -6.95 -20.12 7.32
C GLU A 220 -5.57 -20.78 7.42
N THR A 221 -5.16 -21.03 8.65
CA THR A 221 -3.85 -21.56 9.01
C THR A 221 -4.07 -22.86 9.77
N ARG A 222 -3.45 -23.96 9.33
CA ARG A 222 -3.64 -25.29 9.95
C ARG A 222 -2.43 -25.77 10.73
N GLU A 223 -1.26 -25.78 10.09
CA GLU A 223 0.02 -26.17 10.72
C GLU A 223 1.12 -25.20 10.29
N GLY A 224 1.72 -24.51 11.26
CA GLY A 224 2.71 -23.45 11.05
C GLY A 224 2.10 -22.09 10.69
N ASP A 225 2.94 -21.11 10.36
CA ASP A 225 2.56 -19.72 10.09
C ASP A 225 2.22 -19.46 8.59
N LYS A 226 1.76 -20.51 7.89
CA LYS A 226 1.47 -20.45 6.44
C LYS A 226 0.00 -20.72 6.18
N ALA A 227 -0.60 -19.89 5.34
CA ALA A 227 -2.01 -20.01 4.97
C ALA A 227 -2.22 -21.24 4.07
N GLU A 228 -3.09 -22.14 4.49
CA GLU A 228 -3.56 -23.28 3.68
C GLU A 228 -4.65 -22.83 2.70
N SER A 229 -5.52 -21.93 3.15
CA SER A 229 -6.55 -21.34 2.30
C SER A 229 -6.63 -19.83 2.46
N VAL A 230 -7.04 -19.17 1.38
CA VAL A 230 -7.20 -17.72 1.31
C VAL A 230 -8.57 -17.40 0.74
N SER A 231 -9.29 -16.50 1.40
CA SER A 231 -10.62 -16.09 0.97
C SER A 231 -10.61 -14.67 0.40
N LEU A 232 -11.29 -14.50 -0.73
CA LEU A 232 -11.52 -13.24 -1.40
C LEU A 232 -13.01 -12.90 -1.29
N MET A 233 -13.32 -11.64 -0.99
CA MET A 233 -14.70 -11.15 -0.97
C MET A 233 -14.84 -9.96 -1.92
N PHE A 234 -15.82 -10.01 -2.81
CA PHE A 234 -16.11 -8.90 -3.71
C PHE A 234 -17.58 -8.88 -4.13
N ARG A 235 -18.06 -7.69 -4.50
CA ARG A 235 -19.39 -7.50 -5.07
C ARG A 235 -19.35 -7.69 -6.58
N ALA A 236 -20.29 -8.45 -7.10
CA ALA A 236 -20.45 -8.69 -8.53
C ALA A 236 -20.77 -7.38 -9.27
N ARG A 237 -19.85 -6.93 -10.10
CA ARG A 237 -20.05 -5.86 -11.10
C ARG A 237 -20.07 -6.45 -12.51
N THR A 238 -20.25 -5.62 -13.53
CA THR A 238 -20.22 -6.02 -14.94
C THR A 238 -18.92 -6.76 -15.32
N GLY A 239 -18.99 -7.65 -16.32
CA GLY A 239 -17.81 -8.38 -16.83
C GLY A 239 -17.50 -9.65 -16.02
N PHE A 240 -16.23 -9.85 -15.69
CA PHE A 240 -15.72 -11.06 -15.01
C PHE A 240 -16.49 -11.42 -13.73
N THR A 241 -16.70 -10.46 -12.82
CA THR A 241 -17.30 -10.74 -11.51
C THR A 241 -18.77 -11.17 -11.59
N ARG A 242 -19.57 -10.61 -12.53
CA ARG A 242 -20.96 -11.04 -12.76
C ARG A 242 -21.01 -12.41 -13.43
N LYS A 243 -20.10 -12.69 -14.37
CA LYS A 243 -20.01 -14.02 -14.99
C LYS A 243 -19.64 -15.09 -13.96
N LEU A 244 -18.68 -14.79 -13.09
CA LEU A 244 -18.30 -15.66 -11.99
C LEU A 244 -19.48 -15.91 -11.06
N LEU A 245 -20.20 -14.85 -10.64
CA LEU A 245 -21.42 -15.02 -9.85
C LEU A 245 -22.42 -15.96 -10.53
N ASN A 246 -22.71 -15.76 -11.82
CA ASN A 246 -23.75 -16.50 -12.54
C ASN A 246 -23.42 -17.99 -12.77
N HIS A 247 -22.14 -18.35 -12.94
CA HIS A 247 -21.71 -19.72 -13.27
C HIS A 247 -21.22 -20.54 -12.07
N VAL A 248 -21.08 -19.90 -10.90
CA VAL A 248 -20.69 -20.58 -9.67
C VAL A 248 -21.89 -21.29 -9.05
N GLU A 249 -21.73 -22.58 -8.80
CA GLU A 249 -22.60 -23.40 -7.98
C GLU A 249 -22.02 -23.53 -6.56
N PRO A 250 -22.86 -23.53 -5.51
CA PRO A 250 -22.39 -23.76 -4.15
C PRO A 250 -21.71 -25.14 -4.04
N ASP A 251 -20.64 -25.21 -3.24
CA ASP A 251 -19.86 -26.42 -2.93
C ASP A 251 -19.16 -27.15 -4.09
N ARG A 252 -19.26 -26.64 -5.32
CA ARG A 252 -18.51 -27.15 -6.46
C ARG A 252 -17.07 -26.63 -6.45
N GLU A 253 -16.12 -27.55 -6.67
CA GLU A 253 -14.70 -27.20 -6.80
C GLU A 253 -14.36 -26.87 -8.26
N TYR A 254 -13.77 -25.69 -8.46
CA TYR A 254 -13.26 -25.23 -9.74
C TYR A 254 -11.75 -25.07 -9.69
N TRP A 255 -11.10 -25.05 -10.85
CA TRP A 255 -9.69 -24.68 -10.94
C TRP A 255 -9.56 -23.17 -11.12
N ALA A 256 -8.58 -22.60 -10.42
CA ALA A 256 -8.20 -21.21 -10.57
C ALA A 256 -6.68 -21.10 -10.58
N TRP A 257 -6.15 -20.03 -11.17
CA TRP A 257 -4.77 -19.65 -11.03
C TRP A 257 -4.67 -18.33 -10.30
N ILE A 258 -3.64 -18.21 -9.46
CA ILE A 258 -3.31 -16.98 -8.75
C ILE A 258 -1.95 -16.45 -9.20
N ASP A 259 -1.86 -15.15 -9.37
CA ASP A 259 -0.59 -14.41 -9.41
C ASP A 259 -0.50 -13.52 -8.17
N GLY A 260 0.60 -13.60 -7.44
CA GLY A 260 0.77 -12.90 -6.16
C GLY A 260 1.66 -13.65 -5.16
N PRO A 261 1.68 -13.20 -3.89
CA PRO A 261 0.96 -12.04 -3.36
C PRO A 261 1.53 -10.69 -3.86
N PHE A 262 0.74 -9.62 -3.75
CA PHE A 262 1.11 -8.24 -4.08
C PHE A 262 0.65 -7.28 -2.98
N GLY A 263 1.53 -6.44 -2.45
CA GLY A 263 1.20 -5.44 -1.41
C GLY A 263 1.62 -5.82 0.02
N PRO A 264 1.28 -4.99 1.02
CA PRO A 264 1.63 -3.58 1.04
C PRO A 264 3.13 -3.47 1.39
N SER A 265 3.93 -3.14 0.38
CA SER A 265 5.39 -2.96 0.37
C SER A 265 6.10 -2.86 1.74
N THR A 266 6.92 -3.85 2.08
CA THR A 266 8.28 -3.54 2.55
C THR A 266 9.04 -3.02 1.32
N VAL A 267 8.85 -1.74 1.02
CA VAL A 267 9.83 -1.01 0.19
C VAL A 267 11.16 -1.24 0.88
N LEU A 268 12.22 -1.54 0.13
CA LEU A 268 13.59 -1.65 0.63
C LEU A 268 13.81 -0.73 1.84
N GLY A 269 14.46 -1.22 2.90
CA GLY A 269 14.62 -0.58 4.22
C GLY A 269 15.30 0.81 4.26
N CYS A 270 15.26 1.59 3.18
CA CYS A 270 15.44 3.03 3.15
C CYS A 270 14.12 3.75 3.46
N GLY A 271 13.70 3.71 4.73
CA GLY A 271 12.59 4.51 5.22
C GLY A 271 11.88 3.86 6.39
N VAL A 272 11.90 4.52 7.55
CA VAL A 272 11.13 4.17 8.75
C VAL A 272 9.65 4.47 8.46
N SER A 273 8.98 3.63 7.68
CA SER A 273 7.53 3.71 7.51
C SER A 273 6.89 3.01 8.70
N LYS A 274 6.14 3.76 9.53
CA LYS A 274 5.37 3.20 10.65
C LYS A 274 4.42 2.13 10.13
N GLU A 275 4.48 0.93 10.71
CA GLU A 275 3.51 -0.11 10.46
C GLU A 275 2.17 0.24 11.14
N VAL A 276 1.08 -0.38 10.70
CA VAL A 276 -0.24 -0.20 11.30
C VAL A 276 -0.21 -0.54 12.81
N GLY A 277 0.61 -1.53 13.20
CA GLY A 277 0.77 -1.98 14.59
C GLY A 277 1.55 -1.03 15.52
N ASP A 278 2.12 0.06 14.99
CA ASP A 278 2.88 1.05 15.78
C ASP A 278 1.97 2.08 16.47
N TYR A 279 0.67 2.08 16.15
CA TYR A 279 -0.31 3.01 16.69
C TYR A 279 -1.04 2.39 17.88
N GLY A 280 -1.21 3.15 18.96
CA GLY A 280 -1.88 2.70 20.18
C GLY A 280 -3.38 2.47 19.99
N HIS A 281 -4.03 3.25 19.13
CA HIS A 281 -5.44 3.12 18.81
C HIS A 281 -5.65 3.21 17.30
N ILE A 282 -6.38 2.25 16.73
CA ILE A 282 -6.73 2.23 15.31
C ILE A 282 -8.23 2.38 15.16
N LEU A 283 -8.66 3.41 14.46
CA LEU A 283 -10.05 3.65 14.06
C LEU A 283 -10.22 3.26 12.60
N MET A 284 -10.94 2.17 12.35
CA MET A 284 -11.22 1.67 11.01
C MET A 284 -12.65 2.07 10.62
N VAL A 285 -12.78 2.85 9.56
CA VAL A 285 -14.07 3.32 9.03
C VAL A 285 -14.30 2.67 7.67
N THR A 286 -15.47 2.07 7.48
CA THR A 286 -15.81 1.41 6.22
C THR A 286 -17.30 1.43 5.94
N SER A 287 -17.66 1.35 4.66
CA SER A 287 -19.05 1.18 4.20
C SER A 287 -19.19 -0.07 3.32
N GLY A 288 -20.36 -0.70 3.34
CA GLY A 288 -20.68 -1.86 2.49
C GLY A 288 -19.62 -2.96 2.50
N ILE A 289 -19.15 -3.39 1.32
CA ILE A 289 -18.12 -4.44 1.17
C ILE A 289 -16.70 -3.99 1.52
N GLY A 290 -16.45 -2.71 1.82
CA GLY A 290 -15.14 -2.18 2.19
C GLY A 290 -14.53 -2.85 3.42
N ILE A 291 -15.37 -3.48 4.24
CA ILE A 291 -14.94 -4.30 5.38
C ILE A 291 -13.94 -5.39 4.97
N ALA A 292 -14.03 -5.87 3.72
CA ALA A 292 -13.09 -6.83 3.14
C ALA A 292 -11.62 -6.38 3.24
N ALA A 293 -11.36 -5.07 3.20
CA ALA A 293 -10.02 -4.51 3.31
C ALA A 293 -9.54 -4.35 4.76
N GLN A 294 -10.47 -4.24 5.73
CA GLN A 294 -10.16 -4.01 7.14
C GLN A 294 -9.96 -5.31 7.92
N LEU A 295 -10.77 -6.35 7.65
CA LEU A 295 -10.69 -7.65 8.35
C LEU A 295 -9.28 -8.26 8.40
N PRO A 296 -8.48 -8.26 7.31
CA PRO A 296 -7.11 -8.75 7.33
C PRO A 296 -6.24 -8.08 8.39
N TYR A 297 -6.38 -6.75 8.52
CA TYR A 297 -5.58 -5.99 9.49
C TYR A 297 -6.01 -6.32 10.91
N ILE A 298 -7.31 -6.40 11.18
CA ILE A 298 -7.80 -6.77 12.52
C ILE A 298 -7.27 -8.16 12.90
N LYS A 299 -7.37 -9.12 11.97
CA LYS A 299 -6.86 -10.48 12.19
C LYS A 299 -5.37 -10.50 12.51
N GLU A 300 -4.53 -9.89 11.65
CA GLU A 300 -3.08 -9.85 11.86
C GLU A 300 -2.71 -9.13 13.18
N LEU A 301 -3.38 -8.03 13.52
CA LEU A 301 -3.10 -7.28 14.74
C LEU A 301 -3.45 -8.06 16.01
N LEU A 302 -4.57 -8.79 16.02
CA LEU A 302 -4.94 -9.64 17.16
C LEU A 302 -3.95 -10.81 17.35
N GLU A 303 -3.51 -11.44 16.24
CA GLU A 303 -2.50 -12.49 16.25
C GLU A 303 -1.14 -11.95 16.74
N ARG A 304 -0.67 -10.84 16.18
CA ARG A 304 0.59 -10.20 16.58
C ARG A 304 0.57 -9.67 18.01
N ARG A 305 -0.57 -9.18 18.50
CA ARG A 305 -0.72 -8.75 19.91
C ARG A 305 -0.55 -9.93 20.86
N ARG A 306 -1.08 -11.11 20.52
CA ARG A 306 -0.90 -12.33 21.31
C ARG A 306 0.58 -12.71 21.43
N ASN A 307 1.37 -12.43 20.40
CA ASN A 307 2.82 -12.64 20.38
C ASN A 307 3.62 -11.46 20.95
N ALA A 308 2.97 -10.42 21.48
CA ALA A 308 3.60 -9.18 21.95
C ALA A 308 4.44 -8.42 20.89
N GLU A 309 4.04 -8.49 19.62
CA GLU A 309 4.75 -7.88 18.48
C GLU A 309 4.24 -6.48 18.07
N VAL A 310 3.17 -5.97 18.70
CA VAL A 310 2.54 -4.69 18.35
C VAL A 310 2.24 -3.85 19.58
N CYS A 311 2.28 -2.52 19.41
CA CYS A 311 1.96 -1.56 20.46
C CYS A 311 0.46 -1.20 20.52
N THR A 312 -0.33 -1.67 19.55
CA THR A 312 -1.76 -1.38 19.50
C THR A 312 -2.49 -1.94 20.71
N GLN A 313 -3.25 -1.06 21.38
CA GLN A 313 -4.05 -1.39 22.56
C GLN A 313 -5.54 -1.48 22.24
N LYS A 314 -6.01 -0.73 21.24
CA LYS A 314 -7.43 -0.62 20.91
C LYS A 314 -7.67 -0.57 19.40
N ILE A 315 -8.68 -1.30 18.94
CA ILE A 315 -9.18 -1.30 17.57
C ILE A 315 -10.67 -0.97 17.61
N SER A 316 -11.06 0.15 17.00
CA SER A 316 -12.46 0.53 16.84
C SER A 316 -12.83 0.39 15.37
N LEU A 317 -13.65 -0.60 15.02
CA LEU A 317 -14.22 -0.75 13.68
C LEU A 317 -15.61 -0.12 13.65
N VAL A 318 -15.80 0.87 12.79
CA VAL A 318 -17.09 1.51 12.51
C VAL A 318 -17.49 1.16 11.08
N TRP A 319 -18.59 0.42 10.95
CA TRP A 319 -19.06 -0.10 9.68
C TRP A 319 -20.49 0.37 9.38
N GLN A 320 -20.68 1.09 8.29
CA GLN A 320 -22.01 1.42 7.80
C GLN A 320 -22.43 0.43 6.71
N LEU A 321 -23.61 -0.18 6.85
CA LEU A 321 -24.16 -1.07 5.84
C LEU A 321 -24.76 -0.26 4.69
N ASP A 322 -24.55 -0.68 3.45
CA ASP A 322 -25.12 0.00 2.28
C ASP A 322 -26.31 -0.76 1.71
N ARG A 323 -26.27 -2.10 1.76
CA ARG A 323 -27.25 -3.00 1.14
C ARG A 323 -27.60 -4.16 2.05
N THR A 324 -28.75 -4.77 1.77
CA THR A 324 -29.15 -6.05 2.37
C THR A 324 -28.08 -7.10 2.07
N GLY A 325 -27.68 -7.88 3.08
CA GLY A 325 -26.67 -8.92 2.91
C GLY A 325 -25.24 -8.53 3.23
N ASP A 326 -24.94 -7.22 3.40
CA ASP A 326 -23.60 -6.76 3.76
C ASP A 326 -23.19 -7.35 5.11
N TRP A 327 -24.08 -7.30 6.11
CA TRP A 327 -23.86 -7.89 7.44
C TRP A 327 -23.57 -9.39 7.36
N GLU A 328 -24.42 -10.16 6.66
CA GLU A 328 -24.27 -11.60 6.47
C GLU A 328 -22.96 -11.96 5.74
N SER A 329 -22.39 -11.04 4.96
CA SER A 329 -21.15 -11.25 4.22
C SER A 329 -19.86 -11.16 5.06
N ALA A 330 -19.92 -10.68 6.30
CA ALA A 330 -18.74 -10.63 7.19
C ALA A 330 -19.02 -11.08 8.63
N ARG A 331 -20.28 -11.36 8.98
CA ARG A 331 -20.73 -11.70 10.35
C ARG A 331 -19.92 -12.82 11.00
N ASP A 332 -19.70 -13.92 10.29
CA ASP A 332 -18.96 -15.09 10.75
C ASP A 332 -17.50 -14.76 11.07
N TRP A 333 -16.81 -14.03 10.19
CA TRP A 333 -15.44 -13.57 10.45
C TRP A 333 -15.37 -12.59 11.61
N LEU A 334 -16.31 -11.66 11.73
CA LEU A 334 -16.38 -10.72 12.86
C LEU A 334 -16.61 -11.45 14.19
N GLN A 335 -17.51 -12.43 14.21
CA GLN A 335 -17.75 -13.26 15.40
C GLN A 335 -16.50 -14.06 15.78
N GLN A 336 -15.77 -14.59 14.79
CA GLN A 336 -14.51 -15.28 15.01
C GLN A 336 -13.43 -14.35 15.60
N LEU A 337 -13.29 -13.14 15.08
CA LEU A 337 -12.34 -12.14 15.59
C LEU A 337 -12.67 -11.72 17.03
N VAL A 338 -13.94 -11.44 17.31
CA VAL A 338 -14.41 -11.10 18.66
C VAL A 338 -14.19 -12.25 19.64
N LYS A 339 -14.41 -13.51 19.22
CA LYS A 339 -14.14 -14.68 20.04
C LYS A 339 -12.65 -14.89 20.30
N GLN A 340 -11.78 -14.53 19.35
CA GLN A 340 -10.32 -14.66 19.47
C GLN A 340 -9.69 -13.55 20.34
N ASP A 341 -10.40 -12.43 20.52
CA ASP A 341 -9.94 -11.30 21.30
C ASP A 341 -10.14 -11.51 22.81
N ALA A 342 -9.16 -12.16 23.44
CA ALA A 342 -9.14 -12.36 24.88
C ALA A 342 -8.97 -11.06 25.69
N GLY A 343 -8.51 -9.97 25.04
CA GLY A 343 -8.09 -8.74 25.71
C GLY A 343 -8.98 -7.54 25.43
N TYR A 344 -10.20 -7.74 24.91
CA TYR A 344 -11.20 -6.69 24.64
C TYR A 344 -10.63 -5.49 23.84
N MET A 345 -9.69 -5.78 22.94
CA MET A 345 -9.07 -4.80 22.06
C MET A 345 -10.03 -4.32 20.97
N LEU A 346 -10.86 -5.22 20.47
CA LEU A 346 -11.71 -5.02 19.31
C LEU A 346 -13.11 -4.58 19.74
N LYS A 347 -13.49 -3.38 19.31
CA LYS A 347 -14.85 -2.87 19.40
C LYS A 347 -15.42 -2.74 17.99
N VAL A 348 -16.58 -3.35 17.74
CA VAL A 348 -17.26 -3.27 16.45
C VAL A 348 -18.58 -2.52 16.62
N VAL A 349 -18.74 -1.45 15.84
CA VAL A 349 -19.96 -0.65 15.78
C VAL A 349 -20.49 -0.72 14.35
N VAL A 350 -21.70 -1.24 14.18
CA VAL A 350 -22.36 -1.38 12.89
C VAL A 350 -23.55 -0.44 12.84
N TYR A 351 -23.69 0.30 11.74
CA TYR A 351 -24.82 1.18 11.48
C TYR A 351 -25.62 0.62 10.31
N ASP A 352 -26.89 0.32 10.54
CA ASP A 352 -27.82 -0.23 9.56
C ASP A 352 -28.87 0.82 9.17
N PRO A 353 -28.64 1.59 8.09
CA PRO A 353 -29.59 2.60 7.63
C PRO A 353 -30.88 2.00 7.04
N LEU A 354 -30.90 0.70 6.72
CA LEU A 354 -32.08 0.03 6.18
C LEU A 354 -33.15 -0.23 7.24
N LYS A 355 -32.79 -0.11 8.53
CA LYS A 355 -33.73 -0.24 9.65
C LYS A 355 -34.21 1.14 10.10
N ALA A 356 -35.51 1.37 9.88
CA ALA A 356 -36.14 2.68 9.97
C ALA A 356 -36.30 3.27 11.39
N ASN A 357 -36.02 2.52 12.47
CA ASN A 357 -36.29 3.00 13.82
C ASN A 357 -35.00 3.27 14.63
N PRO A 358 -34.44 4.50 14.56
CA PRO A 358 -33.24 4.88 15.31
C PRO A 358 -33.46 4.99 16.83
N MET A 359 -34.71 4.94 17.31
CA MET A 359 -35.04 4.96 18.74
C MET A 359 -35.08 3.57 19.39
N GLN A 360 -34.88 2.50 18.62
CA GLN A 360 -34.79 1.16 19.18
C GLN A 360 -33.41 0.92 19.78
N GLU A 361 -33.35 0.26 20.95
CA GLU A 361 -32.07 -0.04 21.62
C GLU A 361 -31.12 -0.79 20.68
N PRO A 362 -29.82 -0.45 20.70
CA PRO A 362 -28.84 -1.07 19.82
C PRO A 362 -28.74 -2.57 20.14
N LEU A 363 -28.80 -3.39 19.09
CA LEU A 363 -28.68 -4.83 19.22
C LEU A 363 -27.22 -5.19 19.52
N THR A 364 -26.96 -5.76 20.68
CA THR A 364 -25.64 -6.27 21.05
C THR A 364 -25.48 -7.72 20.61
N LEU A 365 -24.45 -8.01 19.84
CA LEU A 365 -24.12 -9.34 19.31
C LEU A 365 -22.71 -9.77 19.71
N GLY A 366 -22.49 -11.09 19.70
CA GLY A 366 -21.18 -11.69 19.98
C GLY A 366 -20.89 -11.90 21.47
N GLN A 367 -19.75 -12.51 21.75
CA GLN A 367 -19.31 -12.78 23.11
C GLN A 367 -18.96 -11.44 23.80
N HIS A 368 -19.50 -11.21 25.01
CA HIS A 368 -19.33 -9.98 25.79
C HIS A 368 -19.86 -8.68 25.13
N SER A 369 -20.81 -8.78 24.19
CA SER A 369 -21.48 -7.60 23.60
C SER A 369 -20.54 -6.63 22.86
N LEU A 370 -19.42 -7.12 22.31
CA LEU A 370 -18.42 -6.30 21.60
C LEU A 370 -18.86 -5.85 20.20
N ILE A 371 -19.94 -6.43 19.66
CA ILE A 371 -20.55 -5.97 18.43
C ILE A 371 -21.84 -5.24 18.80
N THR A 372 -21.91 -3.95 18.45
CA THR A 372 -23.08 -3.09 18.68
C THR A 372 -23.66 -2.71 17.33
N VAL A 373 -24.94 -3.03 17.11
CA VAL A 373 -25.65 -2.70 15.86
C VAL A 373 -26.67 -1.60 16.16
N HIS A 374 -26.44 -0.42 15.58
CA HIS A 374 -27.31 0.74 15.64
C HIS A 374 -28.18 0.79 14.38
N ASN A 375 -29.44 1.21 14.54
CA ASN A 375 -30.32 1.51 13.42
C ASN A 375 -30.07 2.96 12.95
N GLY A 376 -30.11 3.19 11.64
CA GLY A 376 -29.89 4.51 11.04
C GLY A 376 -28.46 4.77 10.54
N GLU A 377 -28.22 5.97 10.03
CA GLU A 377 -26.92 6.39 9.52
C GLU A 377 -25.95 6.79 10.65
N ALA A 378 -24.65 6.61 10.42
CA ALA A 378 -23.62 7.03 11.37
C ALA A 378 -23.44 8.55 11.37
N ASN A 379 -23.56 9.21 12.52
CA ASN A 379 -23.06 10.57 12.67
C ASN A 379 -21.54 10.55 12.84
N TRP A 380 -20.81 10.68 11.73
CA TRP A 380 -19.35 10.59 11.70
C TRP A 380 -18.64 11.59 12.61
N LYS A 381 -19.20 12.79 12.81
CA LYS A 381 -18.63 13.79 13.71
C LYS A 381 -18.67 13.30 15.15
N ASP A 382 -19.81 12.80 15.58
CA ASP A 382 -19.99 12.29 16.94
C ASP A 382 -19.21 11.01 17.19
N VAL A 383 -19.18 10.10 16.20
CA VAL A 383 -18.37 8.88 16.22
C VAL A 383 -16.89 9.24 16.37
N LEU A 384 -16.37 10.16 15.55
CA LEU A 384 -14.97 10.55 15.60
C LEU A 384 -14.64 11.25 16.93
N VAL A 385 -15.46 12.19 17.38
CA VAL A 385 -15.25 12.91 18.65
C VAL A 385 -15.29 11.93 19.84
N SER A 386 -16.24 11.00 19.86
CA SER A 386 -16.36 10.02 20.94
C SER A 386 -15.19 9.02 20.97
N GLU A 387 -14.70 8.57 19.82
CA GLU A 387 -13.55 7.67 19.74
C GLU A 387 -12.23 8.41 20.05
N LEU A 388 -12.07 9.65 19.60
CA LEU A 388 -10.90 10.48 19.95
C LEU A 388 -10.84 10.81 21.44
N ARG A 389 -11.98 11.00 22.11
CA ARG A 389 -12.04 11.15 23.58
C ARG A 389 -11.57 9.89 24.31
N ARG A 390 -11.81 8.71 23.73
CA ARG A 390 -11.46 7.39 24.28
C ARG A 390 -10.15 6.84 23.70
N ARG A 391 -9.26 7.71 23.20
CA ARG A 391 -8.03 7.30 22.52
C ARG A 391 -7.00 6.73 23.48
N ALA A 392 -6.27 5.74 23.00
CA ALA A 392 -5.06 5.23 23.64
C ALA A 392 -3.85 5.59 22.77
N GLY A 393 -3.07 6.60 23.18
CA GLY A 393 -1.91 7.08 22.41
C GLY A 393 -2.27 7.71 21.06
N THR A 394 -1.37 7.55 20.08
CA THR A 394 -1.56 8.06 18.72
C THR A 394 -2.64 7.26 17.99
N VAL A 395 -3.61 7.96 17.40
CA VAL A 395 -4.71 7.35 16.65
C VAL A 395 -4.36 7.27 15.17
N LEU A 396 -4.47 6.08 14.58
CA LEU A 396 -4.49 5.89 13.14
C LEU A 396 -5.93 5.75 12.67
N VAL A 397 -6.35 6.59 11.72
CA VAL A 397 -7.66 6.45 11.07
C VAL A 397 -7.45 5.81 9.70
N THR A 398 -8.01 4.61 9.49
CA THR A 398 -8.09 3.98 8.16
C THR A 398 -9.51 4.15 7.65
N ALA A 399 -9.66 4.62 6.41
CA ALA A 399 -10.98 4.77 5.79
C ALA A 399 -10.93 4.25 4.36
N GLU A 400 -11.98 3.53 3.95
CA GLU A 400 -12.30 3.41 2.53
C GLU A 400 -12.96 4.73 2.08
N SER A 401 -12.69 5.18 0.86
CA SER A 401 -13.28 6.38 0.25
C SER A 401 -14.79 6.42 0.54
N LEU A 402 -15.21 7.42 1.32
CA LEU A 402 -16.59 7.66 1.74
C LEU A 402 -17.53 7.54 0.52
N GLY A 403 -18.54 6.67 0.65
CA GLY A 403 -19.40 6.12 -0.40
C GLY A 403 -20.28 7.08 -1.20
N ILE A 404 -19.82 8.30 -1.49
CA ILE A 404 -20.39 9.12 -2.55
C ILE A 404 -19.82 8.61 -3.88
N HIS A 405 -20.49 7.62 -4.48
CA HIS A 405 -20.07 7.06 -5.76
C HIS A 405 -20.58 7.92 -6.94
N ILE A 406 -20.13 9.17 -7.03
CA ILE A 406 -20.35 10.01 -8.22
C ILE A 406 -19.23 9.70 -9.21
N LYS A 407 -19.56 9.28 -10.44
CA LYS A 407 -18.53 9.16 -11.48
C LYS A 407 -17.93 10.55 -11.71
N SER A 408 -16.63 10.66 -11.91
CA SER A 408 -16.01 11.97 -12.22
C SER A 408 -16.63 12.66 -13.43
N SER A 409 -17.27 11.89 -14.33
CA SER A 409 -18.05 12.38 -15.47
C SER A 409 -19.41 12.97 -15.13
N ASP A 410 -19.89 12.78 -13.90
CA ASP A 410 -21.23 13.15 -13.43
C ASP A 410 -21.13 14.29 -12.40
N VAL A 411 -19.90 14.64 -11.99
CA VAL A 411 -19.62 15.90 -11.30
C VAL A 411 -19.85 17.05 -12.28
N ARG A 412 -20.73 17.97 -11.93
CA ARG A 412 -21.09 19.16 -12.67
C ARG A 412 -20.83 20.35 -11.76
N LEU A 413 -20.28 21.41 -12.33
CA LEU A 413 -20.11 22.67 -11.62
C LEU A 413 -21.50 23.27 -11.29
N LYS A 414 -22.40 23.30 -12.29
CA LYS A 414 -23.83 23.54 -12.08
C LYS A 414 -24.54 22.23 -11.75
N VAL A 415 -25.01 22.09 -10.52
CA VAL A 415 -25.74 20.91 -10.04
C VAL A 415 -27.17 20.92 -10.61
N GLU A 416 -27.60 19.81 -11.20
CA GLU A 416 -28.97 19.61 -11.70
C GLU A 416 -29.89 19.11 -10.56
N GLU A 417 -31.20 19.40 -10.63
CA GLU A 417 -32.18 18.95 -9.64
C GLU A 417 -32.17 17.41 -9.52
N GLY A 418 -31.97 16.91 -8.30
CA GLY A 418 -31.88 15.46 -8.01
C GLY A 418 -30.47 14.88 -7.92
N ALA A 419 -29.42 15.69 -8.04
CA ALA A 419 -28.05 15.22 -7.81
C ALA A 419 -27.80 14.83 -6.32
N PRO A 420 -26.97 13.82 -6.04
CA PRO A 420 -26.73 13.35 -4.67
C PRO A 420 -25.83 14.29 -3.83
N TYR A 421 -25.39 15.41 -4.40
CA TYR A 421 -24.46 16.36 -3.79
C TYR A 421 -24.83 17.80 -4.15
N ALA A 422 -24.47 18.73 -3.28
CA ALA A 422 -24.51 20.17 -3.50
C ALA A 422 -23.10 20.76 -3.27
N TRP A 423 -22.83 21.93 -3.85
CA TRP A 423 -21.59 22.64 -3.58
C TRP A 423 -21.76 23.52 -2.35
N HIS A 424 -20.89 23.33 -1.36
CA HIS A 424 -20.66 24.29 -0.30
C HIS A 424 -19.57 25.24 -0.77
N ILE A 425 -19.86 26.54 -0.78
CA ILE A 425 -18.96 27.58 -1.26
C ILE A 425 -18.75 28.55 -0.10
N GLU A 426 -17.50 28.67 0.35
CA GLU A 426 -17.12 29.51 1.49
C GLU A 426 -16.73 30.93 1.03
N ASP A 427 -16.23 31.07 -0.21
CA ASP A 427 -15.95 32.35 -0.86
C ASP A 427 -17.09 32.78 -1.81
N PRO A 428 -17.85 33.84 -1.49
CA PRO A 428 -18.97 34.31 -2.31
C PRO A 428 -18.57 34.74 -3.72
N SER A 429 -17.30 35.10 -3.95
CA SER A 429 -16.80 35.50 -5.26
C SER A 429 -16.82 34.34 -6.29
N LEU A 430 -16.86 33.10 -5.80
CA LEU A 430 -16.88 31.90 -6.63
C LEU A 430 -18.30 31.46 -7.04
N GLU A 431 -19.36 31.88 -6.33
CA GLU A 431 -20.75 31.50 -6.63
C GLU A 431 -21.18 31.72 -8.10
N PRO A 432 -20.83 32.85 -8.76
CA PRO A 432 -21.19 33.06 -10.16
C PRO A 432 -20.61 32.01 -11.12
N LEU A 433 -19.53 31.33 -10.71
CA LEU A 433 -18.91 30.26 -11.49
C LEU A 433 -19.77 28.99 -11.49
N PHE A 434 -20.48 28.69 -10.40
CA PHE A 434 -21.32 27.50 -10.28
C PHE A 434 -22.66 27.62 -11.00
N ASN A 435 -23.02 28.82 -11.47
CA ASN A 435 -24.24 29.06 -12.25
C ASN A 435 -24.12 28.66 -13.73
N LYS A 436 -22.92 28.29 -14.19
CA LYS A 436 -22.62 27.94 -15.57
C LYS A 436 -21.98 26.55 -15.66
N GLN A 437 -22.15 25.91 -16.82
CA GLN A 437 -21.47 24.65 -17.10
C GLN A 437 -19.97 24.91 -17.34
N LEU A 438 -19.12 23.94 -16.98
CA LEU A 438 -17.66 24.04 -17.11
C LEU A 438 -17.21 24.37 -18.54
N SER A 439 -17.95 23.91 -19.55
CA SER A 439 -17.72 24.20 -20.97
C SER A 439 -17.87 25.68 -21.35
N LYS A 440 -18.52 26.49 -20.51
CA LYS A 440 -18.76 27.92 -20.73
C LYS A 440 -17.74 28.83 -20.01
N HIS A 441 -16.72 28.24 -19.37
CA HIS A 441 -15.68 28.99 -18.67
C HIS A 441 -14.37 29.00 -19.46
N SER A 442 -13.57 30.06 -19.24
CA SER A 442 -12.22 30.14 -19.80
C SER A 442 -11.26 29.18 -19.08
N VAL A 443 -10.14 28.87 -19.72
CA VAL A 443 -9.09 28.02 -19.15
C VAL A 443 -8.53 28.59 -17.83
N GLY A 444 -8.45 29.93 -17.70
CA GLY A 444 -8.01 30.58 -16.47
C GLY A 444 -8.93 30.30 -15.27
N VAL A 445 -10.25 30.25 -15.51
CA VAL A 445 -11.24 29.90 -14.48
C VAL A 445 -11.12 28.43 -14.07
N TYR A 446 -10.80 27.54 -15.00
CA TYR A 446 -10.55 26.13 -14.68
C TYR A 446 -9.34 25.97 -13.74
N MET A 447 -8.23 26.67 -14.03
CA MET A 447 -7.06 26.66 -13.15
C MET A 447 -7.38 27.19 -11.75
N HIS A 448 -8.20 28.25 -11.67
CA HIS A 448 -8.67 28.81 -10.41
C HIS A 448 -9.52 27.81 -9.61
N LEU A 449 -10.54 27.20 -10.25
CA LEU A 449 -11.37 26.18 -9.61
C LEU A 449 -10.55 24.97 -9.13
N CYS A 450 -9.53 24.55 -9.89
CA CYS A 450 -8.64 23.47 -9.48
C CYS A 450 -7.74 23.83 -8.28
N ALA A 451 -7.37 25.11 -8.13
CA ALA A 451 -6.58 25.57 -6.99
C ALA A 451 -7.42 25.69 -5.72
N GLU A 452 -8.70 26.07 -5.87
CA GLU A 452 -9.61 26.39 -4.77
C GLU A 452 -10.47 25.21 -4.29
N VAL A 453 -10.55 24.11 -5.06
CA VAL A 453 -11.32 22.93 -4.67
C VAL A 453 -10.76 22.28 -3.39
N GLY A 454 -11.62 22.07 -2.40
CA GLY A 454 -11.25 21.57 -1.07
C GLY A 454 -10.64 22.63 -0.13
N ARG A 455 -10.53 23.88 -0.58
CA ARG A 455 -10.17 25.03 0.26
C ARG A 455 -11.35 25.98 0.42
N SER A 456 -11.83 26.51 -0.69
CA SER A 456 -12.86 27.57 -0.72
C SER A 456 -14.22 27.05 -1.19
N PHE A 457 -14.27 25.82 -1.73
CA PHE A 457 -15.51 25.11 -1.99
C PHE A 457 -15.33 23.59 -1.96
N TRP A 458 -16.35 22.83 -1.55
CA TRP A 458 -16.35 21.37 -1.54
C TRP A 458 -17.77 20.80 -1.71
N ALA A 459 -17.87 19.52 -2.05
CA ALA A 459 -19.16 18.85 -2.20
C ALA A 459 -19.70 18.40 -0.83
N ILE A 460 -20.97 18.72 -0.55
CA ILE A 460 -21.76 18.25 0.60
C ILE A 460 -22.96 17.42 0.09
N ARG A 461 -23.65 16.67 0.95
CA ARG A 461 -24.86 15.93 0.53
C ARG A 461 -26.00 16.92 0.26
N ALA A 462 -26.84 16.61 -0.72
CA ALA A 462 -27.95 17.49 -1.11
C ALA A 462 -29.02 17.65 0.00
N ASP A 463 -29.17 16.64 0.86
CA ASP A 463 -30.03 16.65 2.05
C ASP A 463 -29.63 17.72 3.09
N THR A 464 -28.36 18.12 3.09
CA THR A 464 -27.82 19.09 4.06
C THR A 464 -27.99 20.53 3.58
N ALA A 465 -28.19 20.74 2.28
CA ALA A 465 -28.36 22.07 1.67
C ALA A 465 -29.78 22.65 1.88
N THR A 466 -30.82 21.82 1.86
CA THR A 466 -32.23 22.24 2.01
C THR A 466 -32.59 22.74 3.41
N SER A 467 -31.74 22.52 4.42
CA SER A 467 -31.95 23.03 5.79
C SER A 467 -31.58 24.51 5.97
N THR A 468 -31.12 25.22 4.93
CA THR A 468 -30.68 26.62 5.02
C THR A 468 -31.73 27.66 4.57
N ALA A 469 -32.90 27.24 4.08
CA ALA A 469 -33.92 28.16 3.54
C ALA A 469 -34.93 28.65 4.60
N ARG A 470 -34.45 29.31 5.64
CA ARG A 470 -35.25 30.26 6.44
C ARG A 470 -34.28 31.18 7.18
N ASP A 471 -33.83 32.22 6.51
CA ASP A 471 -33.00 33.24 7.14
C ASP A 471 -33.83 33.95 8.23
N PRO A 472 -33.37 33.95 9.49
CA PRO A 472 -33.97 34.76 10.53
C PRO A 472 -33.67 36.25 10.29
N SER A 473 -34.48 37.13 10.88
CA SER A 473 -34.37 38.59 10.80
C SER A 473 -32.92 39.08 11.01
N LEU A 474 -32.51 40.15 10.32
CA LEU A 474 -31.17 40.77 10.45
C LEU A 474 -30.80 41.07 11.92
N ASP A 475 -31.77 41.46 12.75
CA ASP A 475 -31.56 41.68 14.19
C ASP A 475 -31.31 40.38 14.95
N GLU A 476 -31.95 39.29 14.53
CA GLU A 476 -31.77 37.97 15.12
C GLU A 476 -30.41 37.38 14.71
N GLN A 477 -29.97 37.62 13.47
CA GLN A 477 -28.62 37.29 13.01
C GLN A 477 -27.54 38.06 13.76
N VAL A 478 -27.72 39.37 13.97
CA VAL A 478 -26.78 40.20 14.76
C VAL A 478 -26.71 39.70 16.21
N LYS A 479 -27.85 39.35 16.81
CA LYS A 479 -27.90 38.82 18.18
C LYS A 479 -27.22 37.46 18.31
N VAL A 480 -27.39 36.59 17.32
CA VAL A 480 -26.71 35.28 17.23
C VAL A 480 -25.21 35.45 16.99
N LEU A 481 -24.80 36.42 16.17
CA LEU A 481 -23.38 36.70 15.93
C LEU A 481 -22.71 37.31 17.17
N GLN A 482 -23.40 38.19 17.90
CA GLN A 482 -22.92 38.73 19.16
C GLN A 482 -22.75 37.65 20.23
N SER A 483 -23.72 36.73 20.38
CA SER A 483 -23.60 35.63 21.32
C SER A 483 -22.46 34.67 20.94
N LYS A 484 -22.31 34.35 19.65
CA LYS A 484 -21.17 33.55 19.15
C LYS A 484 -19.83 34.23 19.42
N ASN A 485 -19.72 35.55 19.21
CA ASN A 485 -18.50 36.29 19.52
C ASN A 485 -18.16 36.25 21.02
N THR A 486 -19.15 36.33 21.91
CA THR A 486 -18.89 36.20 23.36
C THR A 486 -18.37 34.81 23.74
N VAL A 487 -18.98 33.74 23.19
CA VAL A 487 -18.52 32.37 23.42
C VAL A 487 -17.12 32.14 22.84
N LEU A 488 -16.85 32.65 21.65
CA LEU A 488 -15.53 32.54 21.02
C LEU A 488 -14.44 33.30 21.81
N LEU A 489 -14.78 34.43 22.44
CA LEU A 489 -13.85 35.14 23.31
C LEU A 489 -13.53 34.34 24.57
N GLU A 490 -14.51 33.66 25.16
CA GLU A 490 -14.29 32.75 26.30
C GLU A 490 -13.44 31.53 25.89
N GLU A 491 -13.72 30.92 24.75
CA GLU A 491 -12.92 29.81 24.21
C GLU A 491 -11.49 30.24 23.90
N LEU A 492 -11.29 31.45 23.36
CA LEU A 492 -9.96 32.01 23.09
C LEU A 492 -9.18 32.24 24.39
N GLN A 493 -9.83 32.79 25.42
CA GLN A 493 -9.20 32.98 26.74
C GLN A 493 -8.81 31.65 27.37
N LYS A 494 -9.69 30.65 27.30
CA LYS A 494 -9.41 29.30 27.79
C LYS A 494 -8.25 28.66 27.03
N ALA A 495 -8.27 28.72 25.70
CA ALA A 495 -7.19 28.19 24.87
C ALA A 495 -5.85 28.89 25.17
N LYS A 496 -5.86 30.20 25.44
CA LYS A 496 -4.66 30.94 25.83
C LYS A 496 -4.11 30.46 27.18
N HIS A 497 -4.98 30.15 28.14
CA HIS A 497 -4.59 29.59 29.44
C HIS A 497 -3.99 28.18 29.28
N ASP A 498 -4.65 27.31 28.50
CA ASP A 498 -4.17 25.95 28.23
C ASP A 498 -2.80 25.96 27.53
N VAL A 499 -2.57 26.90 26.60
CA VAL A 499 -1.26 27.07 25.95
C VAL A 499 -0.18 27.48 26.95
N GLN A 500 -0.49 28.38 27.89
CA GLN A 500 0.46 28.77 28.95
C GLN A 500 0.78 27.59 29.87
N GLU A 501 -0.22 26.80 30.26
CA GLU A 501 -0.01 25.60 31.09
C GLU A 501 0.87 24.57 30.36
N LEU A 502 0.58 24.31 29.08
CA LEU A 502 1.38 23.40 28.26
C LEU A 502 2.81 23.90 28.08
N GLN A 503 3.02 25.21 27.94
CA GLN A 503 4.36 25.80 27.87
C GLN A 503 5.13 25.58 29.18
N GLN A 504 4.53 25.79 30.34
CA GLN A 504 5.16 25.52 31.64
C GLN A 504 5.50 24.04 31.80
N ARG A 505 4.59 23.15 31.40
CA ARG A 505 4.81 21.70 31.47
C ARG A 505 5.94 21.23 30.55
N ASN A 506 6.04 21.81 29.35
CA ASN A 506 7.15 21.55 28.43
C ASN A 506 8.49 22.03 28.99
N GLN A 507 8.53 23.19 29.64
CA GLN A 507 9.75 23.65 30.33
C GLN A 507 10.16 22.71 31.46
N ALA A 508 9.20 22.22 32.26
CA ALA A 508 9.48 21.27 33.33
C ALA A 508 9.98 19.90 32.81
N LEU A 509 9.40 19.42 31.71
CA LEU A 509 9.87 18.20 31.04
C LEU A 509 11.25 18.39 30.41
N GLY A 510 11.53 19.57 29.84
CA GLY A 510 12.84 19.94 29.32
C GLY A 510 13.93 19.83 30.39
N LYS A 511 13.69 20.39 31.59
CA LYS A 511 14.63 20.25 32.72
C LYS A 511 14.87 18.80 33.10
N LYS A 512 13.81 17.99 33.22
CA LYS A 512 13.96 16.55 33.53
C LYS A 512 14.77 15.79 32.47
N ALA A 513 14.64 16.15 31.20
CA ALA A 513 15.41 15.53 30.13
C ALA A 513 16.90 15.91 30.23
N GLU A 514 17.21 17.14 30.64
CA GLU A 514 18.57 17.61 30.85
C GLU A 514 19.21 16.91 32.07
N ASP A 515 18.49 16.80 33.19
CA ASP A 515 18.93 16.03 34.36
C ASP A 515 19.22 14.55 34.01
N MET A 516 18.35 13.93 33.21
CA MET A 516 18.54 12.55 32.74
C MET A 516 19.77 12.40 31.85
N LYS A 517 20.05 13.40 31.01
CA LYS A 517 21.23 13.42 30.13
C LYS A 517 22.51 13.52 30.95
N GLU A 518 22.54 14.33 31.99
CA GLU A 518 23.66 14.39 32.94
C GLU A 518 23.88 13.05 33.65
N LEU A 519 22.80 12.41 34.11
CA LEU A 519 22.86 11.10 34.73
C LEU A 519 23.43 10.03 33.78
N LEU A 520 23.00 10.03 32.51
CA LEU A 520 23.52 9.12 31.48
C LEU A 520 25.01 9.36 31.22
N ASN A 521 25.45 10.61 31.12
CA ASN A 521 26.87 10.93 30.96
C ASN A 521 27.71 10.44 32.15
N SER A 522 27.21 10.61 33.38
CA SER A 522 27.88 10.09 34.58
C SER A 522 27.98 8.56 34.55
N ARG A 523 26.92 7.86 34.14
CA ARG A 523 26.94 6.39 34.02
C ARG A 523 27.91 5.90 32.93
N ASN A 524 27.98 6.60 31.80
CA ASN A 524 28.90 6.24 30.72
C ASN A 524 30.37 6.37 31.17
N LEU A 525 30.72 7.42 31.92
CA LEU A 525 32.07 7.57 32.49
C LEU A 525 32.46 6.40 33.42
N ILE A 526 31.49 5.86 34.16
CA ILE A 526 31.70 4.69 35.01
C ILE A 526 31.91 3.43 34.15
N ILE A 527 31.12 3.24 33.10
CA ILE A 527 31.27 2.12 32.15
C ILE A 527 32.65 2.16 31.50
N ASP A 528 33.10 3.31 31.02
CA ASP A 528 34.44 3.51 30.46
C ASP A 528 35.56 3.20 31.49
N GLY A 529 35.28 3.40 32.78
CA GLY A 529 36.16 2.97 33.87
C GLY A 529 36.28 1.45 33.93
N TYR A 530 35.15 0.75 33.95
CA TYR A 530 35.13 -0.72 33.98
C TYR A 530 35.72 -1.36 32.72
N GLU A 531 35.51 -0.78 31.54
CA GLU A 531 36.10 -1.28 30.30
C GLU A 531 37.63 -1.24 30.33
N ARG A 532 38.21 -0.17 30.88
CA ARG A 532 39.66 -0.06 31.07
C ARG A 532 40.19 -1.11 32.05
N GLU A 533 39.47 -1.36 33.13
CA GLU A 533 39.83 -2.39 34.11
C GLU A 533 39.78 -3.80 33.50
N ILE A 534 38.74 -4.10 32.70
CA ILE A 534 38.62 -5.36 31.96
C ILE A 534 39.78 -5.51 30.96
N GLN A 535 40.15 -4.45 30.23
CA GLN A 535 41.29 -4.49 29.32
C GLN A 535 42.61 -4.78 30.05
N LYS A 536 42.81 -4.16 31.22
CA LYS A 536 43.99 -4.42 32.06
C LYS A 536 44.04 -5.88 32.49
N LEU A 537 42.95 -6.41 33.04
CA LEU A 537 42.87 -7.82 33.45
C LEU A 537 43.08 -8.79 32.29
N ARG A 538 42.55 -8.48 31.10
CA ARG A 538 42.82 -9.28 29.88
C ARG A 538 44.29 -9.28 29.51
N SER A 539 44.98 -8.15 29.61
CA SER A 539 46.41 -8.08 29.31
C SER A 539 47.24 -8.90 30.30
N GLU A 540 46.91 -8.83 31.60
CA GLU A 540 47.56 -9.64 32.63
C GLU A 540 47.33 -11.14 32.40
N ALA A 541 46.09 -11.54 32.10
CA ALA A 541 45.75 -12.93 31.78
C ALA A 541 46.52 -13.45 30.55
N ALA A 542 46.70 -12.62 29.52
CA ALA A 542 47.47 -12.99 28.33
C ALA A 542 48.96 -13.23 28.65
N VAL A 543 49.54 -12.43 29.56
CA VAL A 543 50.93 -12.65 30.04
C VAL A 543 51.04 -13.98 30.76
N TYR A 544 50.13 -14.27 31.70
CA TYR A 544 50.12 -15.56 32.41
C TYR A 544 49.98 -16.74 31.46
N GLN A 545 49.08 -16.64 30.47
CA GLN A 545 48.89 -17.68 29.47
C GLN A 545 50.16 -17.94 28.65
N ALA A 546 50.86 -16.88 28.23
CA ALA A 546 52.12 -16.99 27.52
C ALA A 546 53.23 -17.64 28.36
N SER A 547 53.34 -17.27 29.64
CA SER A 547 54.28 -17.91 30.57
C SER A 547 53.97 -19.39 30.79
N CYS A 548 52.70 -19.77 30.92
CA CYS A 548 52.31 -21.19 31.04
C CYS A 548 52.68 -22.00 29.79
N LEU A 549 52.49 -21.44 28.60
CA LEU A 549 52.89 -22.06 27.34
C LEU A 549 54.41 -22.27 27.28
N GLN A 550 55.20 -21.27 27.65
CA GLN A 550 56.67 -21.40 27.71
C GLN A 550 57.12 -22.46 28.71
N CYS A 551 56.52 -22.51 29.90
CA CYS A 551 56.83 -23.57 30.88
C CYS A 551 56.47 -24.96 30.35
N SER A 552 55.34 -25.11 29.67
CA SER A 552 54.93 -26.38 29.06
C SER A 552 55.91 -26.82 27.98
N GLU A 553 56.39 -25.89 27.15
CA GLU A 553 57.36 -26.20 26.09
C GLU A 553 58.72 -26.59 26.66
N ALA A 554 59.20 -25.89 27.69
CA ALA A 554 60.41 -26.24 28.40
C ALA A 554 60.32 -27.63 29.08
N LEU A 555 59.17 -27.94 29.68
CA LEU A 555 58.89 -29.27 30.24
C LEU A 555 58.96 -30.36 29.16
N ASN A 556 58.30 -30.14 28.02
CA ASN A 556 58.33 -31.09 26.90
C ASN A 556 59.77 -31.33 26.38
N GLN A 557 60.59 -30.27 26.28
CA GLN A 557 61.99 -30.39 25.89
C GLN A 557 62.80 -31.20 26.92
N ALA A 558 62.59 -30.96 28.22
CA ALA A 558 63.24 -31.73 29.28
C ALA A 558 62.81 -33.21 29.25
N THR A 559 61.53 -33.50 29.01
CA THR A 559 61.04 -34.87 28.87
C THR A 559 61.70 -35.57 27.68
N PHE A 560 61.83 -34.89 26.54
CA PHE A 560 62.48 -35.46 25.35
C PHE A 560 63.97 -35.75 25.60
N PHE A 561 64.67 -34.85 26.30
CA PHE A 561 66.06 -35.05 26.70
C PHE A 561 66.23 -36.26 27.65
N LEU A 562 65.35 -36.38 28.65
CA LEU A 562 65.35 -37.52 29.57
C LEU A 562 65.04 -38.85 28.87
N GLN A 563 64.12 -38.85 27.89
CA GLN A 563 63.85 -40.03 27.06
C GLN A 563 65.07 -40.41 26.21
N GLY A 564 65.78 -39.44 25.63
CA GLY A 564 67.03 -39.67 24.90
C GLY A 564 68.13 -40.29 25.78
N LEU A 565 68.35 -39.74 26.97
CA LEU A 565 69.27 -40.30 27.97
C LEU A 565 68.87 -41.73 28.39
N HIS A 566 67.57 -41.98 28.58
CA HIS A 566 67.08 -43.32 28.90
C HIS A 566 67.39 -44.31 27.76
N SER A 567 67.20 -43.93 26.50
CA SER A 567 67.56 -44.78 25.36
C SER A 567 69.07 -45.02 25.25
N ASP A 568 69.89 -44.01 25.52
CA ASP A 568 71.36 -44.14 25.47
C ASP A 568 71.89 -45.03 26.61
N ILE A 569 71.32 -44.91 27.82
CA ILE A 569 71.63 -45.78 28.96
C ILE A 569 71.15 -47.22 28.71
N ALA A 570 69.95 -47.39 28.12
CA ALA A 570 69.44 -48.71 27.75
C ALA A 570 70.30 -49.38 26.65
N ALA A 571 70.91 -48.61 25.74
CA ALA A 571 71.80 -49.11 24.70
C ALA A 571 73.19 -49.53 25.22
N SER A 572 73.63 -48.97 26.36
CA SER A 572 74.96 -49.23 26.93
C SER A 572 74.97 -50.31 28.03
N ILE A 573 73.80 -50.85 28.41
CA ILE A 573 73.65 -51.96 29.37
C ILE A 573 72.68 -53.01 28.80
N PRO A 574 73.15 -54.16 28.26
CA PRO A 574 72.26 -55.20 27.77
C PRO A 574 71.62 -55.94 28.96
N GLY A 575 70.37 -55.58 29.30
CA GLY A 575 69.63 -56.29 30.36
C GLY A 575 68.39 -55.62 30.96
N ILE A 576 67.98 -54.42 30.52
CA ILE A 576 66.79 -53.73 31.08
C ILE A 576 65.67 -53.69 30.04
N GLN A 577 65.00 -54.83 29.84
CA GLN A 577 63.66 -54.88 29.27
C GLN A 577 62.68 -55.28 30.39
N ALA A 578 62.27 -54.30 31.19
CA ALA A 578 61.00 -54.32 31.94
C ALA A 578 60.89 -53.04 32.77
N MET A 579 60.31 -52.00 32.19
CA MET A 579 59.46 -51.04 32.91
C MET A 579 58.83 -50.11 31.88
N THR A 580 57.64 -50.48 31.41
CA THR A 580 56.69 -49.59 30.77
C THR A 580 56.37 -48.42 31.70
N PRO A 581 56.49 -47.15 31.25
CA PRO A 581 55.86 -46.04 31.96
C PRO A 581 54.40 -45.89 31.52
N LEU A 582 53.57 -45.58 32.52
CA LEU A 582 52.17 -45.11 32.43
C LEU A 582 52.07 -43.74 31.74
#